data_AF-A0A965EE06-F1
#
_entry.id   AF-A0A965EE06-F1
#
_cell.length_a   1.000
_cell.length_b   1.000
_cell.length_c   1.000
_cell.angle_alpha   90.00
_cell.angle_beta   90.00
_cell.angle_gamma   90.00
#
_symmetry.space_group_name_H-M   'P 1'
#
loop_
_entity.id
_entity.type
_entity.pdbx_description
1 polymer ?
#
loop_
_entity_poly.entity_id
_entity_poly.type
_entity_poly.pdbx_seq_one_letter_code
_entity_poly.pdbx_strand_id
1 'polypeptide(L)'
;MILRIGLDFDNTIANYDRAFPNVAQILGYQIKATNKRDLKAELIAGVEGETAWQKVQGLTYGRYIDQASLYPGVLEFIVRAKARDCEVFIISHKTEIGHFDDMKTSLRDAATAWMVSKKIIGDGSAHVKSGHVFYASTRDEKIAKINELNLDVFIDDLAEVLTDSSFPDGTRKILFGLGSDHESISDPTIRNSQSWREIGDELFGAIDATDVRFGVQHFWPNLICSSVEQIEGRGNSKIFKLETAVGSVALKVYPDQHADTRPRRQTEWSALNFLKANKLQTPAPVATDPDLNWSLLEWVDGSSGYQQDDRHLYIAADFVRALSQASKSLVQRALFAQATESCLIPELVEEQIRGRLTALKAVDDDALQQFLINQVEPKLIDKVRQARAALGELYSRQLEEKYWTLSPSDFGLHNAIITPLGDIVFFDFEYFGWDDPVKLTADFCLHPGMSISVDAQKIWTTQMKNVFGSDPNFVHRLGALYPLYAIRWSLIILNEFRPDKIKNRLHAQSRMQSDVRSTQMAQLKKAKLMIENLDRSIF
;
A
#
# COMPACT_ATOMS: atom_id res chain seq x y z
N MET A 1 -34.34 -6.27 -3.71
CA MET A 1 -34.10 -7.22 -2.61
C MET A 1 -32.89 -6.69 -1.86
N ILE A 2 -32.97 -6.57 -0.54
CA ILE A 2 -31.85 -6.09 0.27
C ILE A 2 -30.86 -7.24 0.42
N LEU A 3 -29.58 -6.99 0.11
CA LEU A 3 -28.54 -8.01 0.24
C LEU A 3 -28.17 -8.20 1.73
N ARG A 4 -28.21 -9.44 2.20
CA ARG A 4 -27.90 -9.85 3.58
C ARG A 4 -26.56 -10.58 3.61
N ILE A 5 -25.59 -9.99 4.30
CA ILE A 5 -24.19 -10.44 4.29
C ILE A 5 -23.79 -10.82 5.72
N GLY A 6 -23.36 -12.06 5.94
CA GLY A 6 -22.78 -12.48 7.23
C GLY A 6 -21.27 -12.60 7.16
N LEU A 7 -20.63 -12.21 8.26
CA LEU A 7 -19.18 -12.22 8.43
C LEU A 7 -18.81 -13.05 9.66
N ASP A 8 -17.80 -13.91 9.57
CA ASP A 8 -17.12 -14.38 10.78
C ASP A 8 -16.28 -13.25 11.42
N PHE A 9 -15.93 -13.41 12.69
CA PHE A 9 -15.11 -12.47 13.45
C PHE A 9 -13.62 -12.85 13.48
N ASP A 10 -13.28 -14.05 13.95
CA ASP A 10 -11.91 -14.40 14.34
C ASP A 10 -11.09 -14.81 13.10
N ASN A 11 -9.96 -14.16 12.84
CA ASN A 11 -9.17 -14.28 11.59
C ASN A 11 -9.93 -13.90 10.29
N THR A 12 -11.16 -13.39 10.38
CA THR A 12 -11.92 -12.84 9.25
C THR A 12 -12.05 -11.32 9.35
N ILE A 13 -12.52 -10.80 10.49
CA ILE A 13 -12.54 -9.37 10.83
C ILE A 13 -11.30 -8.98 11.64
N ALA A 14 -11.01 -9.73 12.70
CA ALA A 14 -9.87 -9.50 13.59
C ALA A 14 -8.65 -10.28 13.10
N ASN A 15 -7.55 -9.56 12.83
CA ASN A 15 -6.25 -10.14 12.51
C ASN A 15 -5.40 -10.26 13.78
N TYR A 16 -5.02 -11.50 14.10
CA TYR A 16 -4.24 -11.83 15.28
C TYR A 16 -2.75 -12.14 15.01
N ASP A 17 -2.27 -12.05 13.76
CA ASP A 17 -0.94 -12.52 13.36
C ASP A 17 0.19 -11.94 14.21
N ARG A 18 0.09 -10.65 14.54
CA ARG A 18 1.04 -9.96 15.43
C ARG A 18 0.62 -9.99 16.89
N ALA A 19 -0.67 -10.17 17.19
CA ALA A 19 -1.19 -10.22 18.54
C ALA A 19 -0.60 -11.40 19.32
N PHE A 20 -0.57 -12.59 18.71
CA PHE A 20 -0.06 -13.80 19.33
C PHE A 20 1.41 -13.68 19.80
N PRO A 21 2.38 -13.30 18.93
CA PRO A 21 3.76 -13.06 19.36
C PRO A 21 3.88 -11.98 20.45
N ASN A 22 3.15 -10.86 20.30
CA ASN A 22 3.18 -9.77 21.29
C ASN A 22 2.68 -10.24 22.67
N VAL A 23 1.58 -11.00 22.71
CA VAL A 23 1.02 -11.52 23.96
C VAL A 23 1.95 -12.54 24.59
N ALA A 24 2.59 -13.42 23.81
CA ALA A 24 3.59 -14.33 24.35
C ALA A 24 4.76 -13.58 25.01
N GLN A 25 5.23 -12.48 24.41
CA GLN A 25 6.25 -11.62 25.02
C GLN A 25 5.75 -10.93 26.30
N ILE A 26 4.52 -10.41 26.31
CA ILE A 26 3.88 -9.82 27.51
C ILE A 26 3.82 -10.85 28.66
N LEU A 27 3.59 -12.11 28.34
CA LEU A 27 3.57 -13.22 29.29
C LEU A 27 4.97 -13.71 29.70
N GLY A 28 6.04 -13.12 29.16
CA GLY A 28 7.43 -13.41 29.52
C GLY A 28 8.08 -14.53 28.69
N TYR A 29 7.41 -15.07 27.67
CA TYR A 29 8.02 -16.07 26.79
C TYR A 29 9.10 -15.43 25.91
N GLN A 30 10.27 -16.06 25.87
CA GLN A 30 11.33 -15.71 24.93
C GLN A 30 11.04 -16.40 23.60
N ILE A 31 10.64 -15.64 22.60
CA ILE A 31 10.19 -16.17 21.30
C ILE A 31 11.04 -15.64 20.16
N LYS A 32 11.16 -16.43 19.09
CA LYS A 32 11.72 -16.00 17.81
C LYS A 32 10.63 -15.82 16.75
N ALA A 33 9.50 -16.51 16.91
CA ALA A 33 8.37 -16.43 16.01
C ALA A 33 7.82 -15.01 15.88
N THR A 34 7.47 -14.65 14.65
CA THR A 34 6.90 -13.33 14.30
C THR A 34 5.45 -13.42 13.82
N ASN A 35 4.90 -14.64 13.76
CA ASN A 35 3.52 -14.92 13.38
C ASN A 35 2.93 -16.05 14.25
N LYS A 36 1.60 -16.19 14.22
CA LYS A 36 0.84 -17.16 15.02
C LYS A 36 1.25 -18.62 14.77
N ARG A 37 1.45 -19.01 13.50
CA ARG A 37 1.74 -20.40 13.11
C ARG A 37 3.07 -20.86 13.67
N ASP A 38 4.11 -20.07 13.44
CA ASP A 38 5.46 -20.39 13.89
C ASP A 38 5.54 -20.30 15.42
N LEU A 39 4.79 -19.36 16.04
CA LEU A 39 4.69 -19.27 17.50
C LEU A 39 4.06 -20.52 18.11
N LYS A 40 2.97 -21.02 17.52
CA LYS A 40 2.33 -22.26 17.97
C LYS A 40 3.33 -23.41 17.98
N ALA A 41 4.07 -23.59 16.88
CA ALA A 41 5.10 -24.62 16.78
C ALA A 41 6.22 -24.42 17.82
N GLU A 42 6.69 -23.19 18.02
CA GLU A 42 7.74 -22.84 18.98
C GLU A 42 7.32 -23.12 20.44
N LEU A 43 6.10 -22.73 20.83
CA LEU A 43 5.60 -22.94 22.19
C LEU A 43 5.33 -24.43 22.49
N ILE A 44 4.76 -25.17 21.52
CA ILE A 44 4.51 -26.62 21.67
C ILE A 44 5.83 -27.39 21.81
N ALA A 45 6.89 -26.95 21.13
CA ALA A 45 8.22 -27.54 21.26
C ALA A 45 8.94 -27.16 22.58
N GLY A 46 8.41 -26.19 23.33
CA GLY A 46 8.97 -25.72 24.59
C GLY A 46 8.64 -26.61 25.79
N VAL A 47 9.17 -26.25 26.96
CA VAL A 47 9.04 -27.02 28.22
C VAL A 47 7.59 -27.13 28.70
N GLU A 48 6.81 -26.05 28.55
CA GLU A 48 5.38 -26.01 28.92
C GLU A 48 4.46 -26.59 27.83
N GLY A 49 5.00 -26.83 26.63
CA GLY A 49 4.32 -27.44 25.49
C GLY A 49 2.95 -26.82 25.16
N GLU A 50 1.96 -27.69 24.93
CA GLU A 50 0.59 -27.30 24.58
C GLU A 50 -0.06 -26.37 25.62
N THR A 51 0.33 -26.47 26.90
CA THR A 51 -0.22 -25.61 27.97
C THR A 51 0.17 -24.15 27.75
N ALA A 52 1.41 -23.88 27.32
CA ALA A 52 1.84 -22.52 26.99
C ALA A 52 1.04 -21.96 25.80
N TRP A 53 0.85 -22.78 24.76
CA TRP A 53 0.03 -22.39 23.61
C TRP A 53 -1.41 -22.06 24.03
N GLN A 54 -2.07 -22.93 24.79
CA GLN A 54 -3.44 -22.71 25.26
C GLN A 54 -3.56 -21.46 26.14
N LYS A 55 -2.58 -21.19 26.99
CA LYS A 55 -2.52 -19.97 27.82
C LYS A 55 -2.38 -18.71 26.98
N VAL A 56 -1.43 -18.68 26.05
CA VAL A 56 -1.24 -17.54 25.12
C VAL A 56 -2.52 -17.33 24.30
N GLN A 57 -3.11 -18.41 23.78
CA GLN A 57 -4.32 -18.38 22.98
C GLN A 57 -5.53 -17.83 23.74
N GLY A 58 -5.83 -18.36 24.93
CA GLY A 58 -6.95 -17.91 25.75
C GLY A 58 -6.85 -16.43 26.13
N LEU A 59 -5.64 -15.99 26.51
CA LEU A 59 -5.41 -14.59 26.89
C LEU A 59 -5.39 -13.64 25.68
N THR A 60 -4.94 -14.09 24.50
CA THR A 60 -4.97 -13.28 23.27
C THR A 60 -6.41 -13.01 22.81
N TYR A 61 -7.29 -14.02 22.82
CA TYR A 61 -8.68 -13.85 22.41
C TYR A 61 -9.57 -13.13 23.43
N GLY A 62 -9.11 -13.05 24.68
CA GLY A 62 -9.83 -12.39 25.77
C GLY A 62 -9.13 -11.09 26.18
N ARG A 63 -8.37 -11.16 27.27
CA ARG A 63 -7.77 -10.01 27.95
C ARG A 63 -6.92 -9.11 27.05
N TYR A 64 -6.21 -9.69 26.07
CA TYR A 64 -5.28 -8.97 25.20
C TYR A 64 -5.76 -8.87 23.75
N ILE A 65 -7.07 -8.93 23.52
CA ILE A 65 -7.65 -8.77 22.17
C ILE A 65 -7.34 -7.40 21.57
N ASP A 66 -7.05 -6.39 22.38
CA ASP A 66 -6.60 -5.06 21.96
C ASP A 66 -5.29 -5.09 21.15
N GLN A 67 -4.50 -6.16 21.29
CA GLN A 67 -3.29 -6.40 20.49
C GLN A 67 -3.62 -6.83 19.05
N ALA A 68 -4.86 -7.24 18.77
CA ALA A 68 -5.32 -7.57 17.43
C ALA A 68 -5.57 -6.31 16.59
N SER A 69 -5.21 -6.40 15.31
CA SER A 69 -5.51 -5.38 14.31
C SER A 69 -6.77 -5.73 13.52
N LEU A 70 -7.41 -4.76 12.90
CA LEU A 70 -8.45 -5.03 11.91
C LEU A 70 -7.80 -5.57 10.63
N TYR A 71 -8.42 -6.57 9.98
CA TYR A 71 -7.97 -6.91 8.62
C TYR A 71 -8.11 -5.71 7.69
N PRO A 72 -7.11 -5.42 6.85
CA PRO A 72 -7.19 -4.30 5.92
C PRO A 72 -8.44 -4.39 5.03
N GLY A 73 -9.19 -3.29 4.96
CA GLY A 73 -10.36 -3.17 4.10
C GLY A 73 -11.70 -3.64 4.70
N VAL A 74 -11.73 -4.25 5.90
CA VAL A 74 -13.01 -4.64 6.55
C VAL A 74 -13.91 -3.42 6.76
N LEU A 75 -13.37 -2.34 7.34
CA LEU A 75 -14.16 -1.15 7.65
C LEU A 75 -14.68 -0.49 6.38
N GLU A 76 -13.86 -0.45 5.34
CA GLU A 76 -14.28 0.03 4.03
C GLU A 76 -15.38 -0.86 3.43
N PHE A 77 -15.25 -2.19 3.50
CA PHE A 77 -16.26 -3.11 3.03
C PHE A 77 -17.62 -2.84 3.70
N ILE A 78 -17.64 -2.66 5.03
CA ILE A 78 -18.86 -2.35 5.77
C ILE A 78 -19.44 -1.00 5.33
N VAL A 79 -18.61 0.03 5.17
CA VAL A 79 -19.04 1.34 4.63
C VAL A 79 -19.70 1.19 3.27
N ARG A 80 -19.11 0.42 2.36
CA ARG A 80 -19.63 0.17 1.01
C ARG A 80 -20.93 -0.64 1.01
N ALA A 81 -21.04 -1.62 1.91
CA ALA A 81 -22.26 -2.40 2.09
C ALA A 81 -23.39 -1.51 2.61
N LYS A 82 -23.12 -0.66 3.62
CA LYS A 82 -24.11 0.28 4.17
C LYS A 82 -24.51 1.38 3.18
N ALA A 83 -23.59 1.84 2.33
CA ALA A 83 -23.89 2.77 1.25
C ALA A 83 -24.87 2.19 0.20
N ARG A 84 -25.03 0.86 0.15
CA ARG A 84 -25.96 0.14 -0.73
C ARG A 84 -27.14 -0.48 0.04
N ASP A 85 -27.42 0.03 1.23
CA ASP A 85 -28.51 -0.44 2.11
C ASP A 85 -28.45 -1.95 2.44
N CYS A 86 -27.25 -2.57 2.40
CA CYS A 86 -27.08 -3.98 2.74
C CYS A 86 -27.22 -4.20 4.26
N GLU A 87 -27.83 -5.33 4.63
CA GLU A 87 -27.80 -5.82 5.99
C GLU A 87 -26.50 -6.58 6.22
N VAL A 88 -25.76 -6.19 7.24
CA VAL A 88 -24.51 -6.84 7.63
C VAL A 88 -24.73 -7.47 8.99
N PHE A 89 -24.31 -8.73 9.11
CA PHE A 89 -24.39 -9.55 10.31
C PHE A 89 -23.01 -10.08 10.66
N ILE A 90 -22.72 -10.22 11.95
CA ILE A 90 -21.50 -10.86 12.43
C ILE A 90 -21.94 -12.13 13.16
N ILE A 91 -21.50 -13.28 12.67
CA ILE A 91 -21.83 -14.58 13.24
C ILE A 91 -20.53 -15.33 13.47
N SER A 92 -20.17 -15.53 14.73
CA SER A 92 -18.90 -16.18 15.08
C SER A 92 -19.06 -17.29 16.10
N HIS A 93 -18.27 -18.35 15.93
CA HIS A 93 -18.14 -19.41 16.91
C HIS A 93 -17.14 -18.96 17.98
N LYS A 94 -17.66 -18.57 19.15
CA LYS A 94 -16.87 -18.04 20.25
C LYS A 94 -17.45 -18.53 21.58
N THR A 95 -16.66 -19.29 22.33
CA THR A 95 -17.03 -19.71 23.69
C THR A 95 -17.17 -18.48 24.59
N GLU A 96 -17.94 -18.60 25.67
CA GLU A 96 -18.13 -17.48 26.60
C GLU A 96 -16.86 -17.21 27.42
N ILE A 97 -16.18 -18.27 27.88
CA ILE A 97 -14.97 -18.18 28.70
C ILE A 97 -13.82 -18.87 27.96
N GLY A 98 -12.63 -18.26 28.00
CA GLY A 98 -11.40 -18.84 27.45
C GLY A 98 -10.74 -19.85 28.38
N HIS A 99 -9.92 -20.73 27.82
CA HIS A 99 -9.08 -21.62 28.60
C HIS A 99 -7.97 -20.82 29.32
N PHE A 100 -7.62 -21.22 30.56
CA PHE A 100 -6.50 -20.66 31.34
C PHE A 100 -6.56 -19.15 31.65
N ASP A 101 -7.75 -18.56 31.70
CA ASP A 101 -7.93 -17.22 32.28
C ASP A 101 -8.55 -17.31 33.69
N ASP A 102 -7.72 -17.10 34.70
CA ASP A 102 -8.14 -17.08 36.12
C ASP A 102 -9.18 -15.98 36.40
N MET A 103 -9.21 -14.92 35.57
CA MET A 103 -10.16 -13.82 35.69
C MET A 103 -11.51 -14.12 35.03
N LYS A 104 -11.64 -15.25 34.31
CA LYS A 104 -12.83 -15.65 33.54
C LYS A 104 -13.38 -14.52 32.65
N THR A 105 -12.49 -13.82 31.95
CA THR A 105 -12.89 -12.75 31.02
C THR A 105 -13.82 -13.33 29.96
N SER A 106 -14.98 -12.70 29.79
CA SER A 106 -15.92 -13.05 28.72
C SER A 106 -15.30 -12.75 27.36
N LEU A 107 -15.06 -13.78 26.56
CA LEU A 107 -14.48 -13.64 25.22
C LEU A 107 -15.45 -12.91 24.27
N ARG A 108 -16.76 -13.05 24.51
CA ARG A 108 -17.82 -12.42 23.73
C ARG A 108 -17.90 -10.92 24.02
N ASP A 109 -17.81 -10.53 25.29
CA ASP A 109 -17.79 -9.11 25.68
C ASP A 109 -16.49 -8.44 25.22
N ALA A 110 -15.35 -9.13 25.34
CA ALA A 110 -14.07 -8.65 24.84
C ALA A 110 -14.11 -8.41 23.32
N ALA A 111 -14.64 -9.34 22.54
CA ALA A 111 -14.83 -9.17 21.09
C ALA A 111 -15.78 -8.03 20.74
N THR A 112 -16.92 -7.92 21.44
CA THR A 112 -17.87 -6.82 21.23
C THR A 112 -17.22 -5.48 21.52
N ALA A 113 -16.54 -5.34 22.67
CA ALA A 113 -15.84 -4.12 23.05
C ALA A 113 -14.73 -3.76 22.05
N TRP A 114 -13.98 -4.75 21.57
CA TRP A 114 -12.98 -4.56 20.54
C TRP A 114 -13.60 -4.05 19.23
N MET A 115 -14.69 -4.67 18.75
CA MET A 115 -15.38 -4.24 17.53
C MET A 115 -15.99 -2.84 17.65
N VAL A 116 -16.49 -2.46 18.84
CA VAL A 116 -16.91 -1.07 19.12
C VAL A 116 -15.72 -0.12 19.04
N SER A 117 -14.57 -0.48 19.61
CA SER A 117 -13.34 0.34 19.55
C SER A 117 -12.82 0.53 18.12
N LYS A 118 -13.08 -0.44 17.24
CA LYS A 118 -12.74 -0.41 15.80
C LYS A 118 -13.83 0.20 14.92
N LYS A 119 -14.87 0.79 15.51
CA LYS A 119 -16.01 1.41 14.80
C LYS A 119 -16.77 0.42 13.87
N ILE A 120 -16.72 -0.87 14.16
CA ILE A 120 -17.45 -1.91 13.43
C ILE A 120 -18.89 -2.00 13.95
N ILE A 121 -19.04 -2.00 15.28
CA ILE A 121 -20.34 -2.04 15.95
C ILE A 121 -20.67 -0.67 16.54
N GLY A 122 -21.95 -0.28 16.44
CA GLY A 122 -22.50 0.89 17.12
C GLY A 122 -23.84 1.33 16.57
N ASP A 123 -24.30 2.49 17.02
CA ASP A 123 -25.66 2.97 16.71
C ASP A 123 -25.76 3.83 15.45
N GLY A 124 -24.63 4.25 14.88
CA GLY A 124 -24.57 4.94 13.59
C GLY A 124 -25.03 4.08 12.40
N SER A 125 -25.37 4.71 11.28
CA SER A 125 -25.78 4.04 10.04
C SER A 125 -24.63 3.32 9.33
N ALA A 126 -23.38 3.75 9.55
CA ALA A 126 -22.19 3.07 9.03
C ALA A 126 -21.76 1.85 9.84
N HIS A 127 -22.43 1.54 10.95
CA HIS A 127 -22.06 0.43 11.83
C HIS A 127 -22.96 -0.80 11.65
N VAL A 128 -22.43 -1.96 12.02
CA VAL A 128 -23.22 -3.14 12.31
C VAL A 128 -23.97 -2.90 13.63
N LYS A 129 -25.29 -3.12 13.63
CA LYS A 129 -26.09 -2.96 14.85
C LYS A 129 -25.78 -4.10 15.81
N SER A 130 -25.79 -3.84 17.11
CA SER A 130 -25.53 -4.88 18.13
C SER A 130 -26.49 -6.07 18.02
N GLY A 131 -27.75 -5.84 17.61
CA GLY A 131 -28.72 -6.92 17.36
C GLY A 131 -28.40 -7.81 16.16
N HIS A 132 -27.39 -7.47 15.36
CA HIS A 132 -26.91 -8.26 14.21
C HIS A 132 -25.60 -8.99 14.54
N VAL A 133 -25.23 -9.07 15.81
CA VAL A 133 -24.01 -9.74 16.28
C VAL A 133 -24.41 -10.97 17.07
N PHE A 134 -23.98 -12.13 16.60
CA PHE A 134 -24.37 -13.43 17.14
C PHE A 134 -23.14 -14.25 17.46
N TYR A 135 -23.09 -14.75 18.69
CA TYR A 135 -22.07 -15.69 19.14
C TYR A 135 -22.69 -17.08 19.32
N ALA A 136 -22.06 -18.06 18.70
CA ALA A 136 -22.40 -19.47 18.84
C ALA A 136 -21.34 -20.17 19.71
N SER A 137 -21.78 -21.11 20.54
CA SER A 137 -20.87 -21.88 21.43
C SER A 137 -20.28 -23.09 20.73
N THR A 138 -20.89 -23.51 19.63
CA THR A 138 -20.43 -24.62 18.77
C THR A 138 -20.50 -24.21 17.30
N ARG A 139 -19.80 -24.97 16.43
CA ARG A 139 -19.88 -24.78 14.98
C ARG A 139 -21.29 -25.07 14.45
N ASP A 140 -21.97 -26.08 14.97
CA ASP A 140 -23.33 -26.44 14.55
C ASP A 140 -24.33 -25.32 14.89
N GLU A 141 -24.20 -24.71 16.07
CA GLU A 141 -24.99 -23.51 16.44
C GLU A 141 -24.72 -22.33 15.50
N LYS A 142 -23.46 -22.14 15.07
CA LYS A 142 -23.08 -21.11 14.10
C LYS A 142 -23.79 -21.33 12.77
N ILE A 143 -23.73 -22.55 12.25
CA ILE A 143 -24.39 -22.93 10.99
C ILE A 143 -25.91 -22.83 11.10
N ALA A 144 -26.50 -23.24 12.23
CA ALA A 144 -27.93 -23.07 12.48
C ALA A 144 -28.34 -21.59 12.46
N LYS A 145 -27.52 -20.70 13.05
CA LYS A 145 -27.77 -19.26 13.01
C LYS A 145 -27.64 -18.66 11.60
N ILE A 146 -26.66 -19.11 10.81
CA ILE A 146 -26.49 -18.73 9.40
C ILE A 146 -27.75 -19.10 8.59
N ASN A 147 -28.26 -20.32 8.78
CA ASN A 147 -29.50 -20.80 8.16
C ASN A 147 -30.72 -19.95 8.58
N GLU A 148 -30.88 -19.70 9.88
CA GLU A 148 -32.00 -18.90 10.42
C GLU A 148 -32.06 -17.49 9.81
N LEU A 149 -30.90 -16.87 9.60
CA LEU A 149 -30.79 -15.51 9.08
C LEU A 149 -31.01 -15.40 7.57
N ASN A 150 -31.09 -16.51 6.83
CA ASN A 150 -31.28 -16.56 5.38
C ASN A 150 -30.37 -15.57 4.64
N LEU A 151 -29.06 -15.74 4.83
CA LEU A 151 -28.05 -14.84 4.27
C LEU A 151 -27.83 -15.10 2.78
N ASP A 152 -27.60 -14.06 1.99
CA ASP A 152 -27.25 -14.17 0.57
C ASP A 152 -25.76 -14.49 0.39
N VAL A 153 -24.92 -13.99 1.29
CA VAL A 153 -23.46 -14.17 1.27
C VAL A 153 -22.97 -14.43 2.69
N PHE A 154 -22.04 -15.37 2.84
CA PHE A 154 -21.33 -15.59 4.09
C PHE A 154 -19.82 -15.70 3.86
N ILE A 155 -19.05 -14.97 4.66
CA ILE A 155 -17.58 -14.86 4.56
C ILE A 155 -16.97 -15.42 5.85
N ASP A 156 -16.07 -16.38 5.70
CA ASP A 156 -15.41 -17.10 6.80
C ASP A 156 -13.98 -17.49 6.40
N ASP A 157 -13.06 -17.59 7.36
CA ASP A 157 -11.72 -18.14 7.14
C ASP A 157 -11.68 -19.67 7.25
N LEU A 158 -12.71 -20.27 7.85
CA LEU A 158 -12.79 -21.71 8.08
C LEU A 158 -13.56 -22.43 6.98
N ALA A 159 -12.79 -23.15 6.17
CA ALA A 159 -13.26 -24.13 5.22
C ALA A 159 -14.33 -25.08 5.77
N GLU A 160 -14.11 -25.61 6.98
CA GLU A 160 -14.96 -26.64 7.55
C GLU A 160 -16.35 -26.10 7.93
N VAL A 161 -16.50 -24.78 8.07
CA VAL A 161 -17.81 -24.14 8.20
C VAL A 161 -18.52 -24.12 6.85
N LEU A 162 -17.83 -23.68 5.80
CA LEU A 162 -18.41 -23.48 4.46
C LEU A 162 -18.73 -24.80 3.74
N THR A 163 -17.96 -25.86 4.01
CA THR A 163 -18.17 -27.20 3.43
C THR A 163 -19.09 -28.08 4.28
N ASP A 164 -19.60 -27.59 5.41
CA ASP A 164 -20.50 -28.40 6.24
C ASP A 164 -21.77 -28.77 5.47
N SER A 165 -22.20 -30.04 5.59
CA SER A 165 -23.39 -30.55 4.91
C SER A 165 -24.70 -29.85 5.30
N SER A 166 -24.73 -29.18 6.45
CA SER A 166 -25.87 -28.42 6.93
C SER A 166 -25.82 -26.94 6.54
N PHE A 167 -24.77 -26.51 5.82
CA PHE A 167 -24.62 -25.14 5.38
C PHE A 167 -25.63 -24.83 4.25
N PRO A 168 -26.29 -23.66 4.24
CA PRO A 168 -27.35 -23.35 3.27
C PRO A 168 -26.84 -23.31 1.82
N ASP A 169 -27.48 -24.08 0.94
CA ASP A 169 -27.16 -24.14 -0.50
C ASP A 169 -27.40 -22.81 -1.25
N GLY A 170 -28.35 -21.99 -0.76
CA GLY A 170 -28.70 -20.70 -1.36
C GLY A 170 -27.74 -19.56 -1.02
N THR A 171 -26.84 -19.75 -0.05
CA THR A 171 -25.91 -18.72 0.42
C THR A 171 -24.60 -18.82 -0.34
N ARG A 172 -24.16 -17.72 -0.96
CA ARG A 172 -22.84 -17.65 -1.59
C ARG A 172 -21.75 -17.73 -0.53
N LYS A 173 -20.83 -18.69 -0.71
CA LYS A 173 -19.75 -18.99 0.23
C LYS A 173 -18.47 -18.30 -0.23
N ILE A 174 -17.87 -17.50 0.65
CA ILE A 174 -16.57 -16.87 0.40
C ILE A 174 -15.59 -17.33 1.48
N LEU A 175 -14.56 -18.06 1.07
CA LEU A 175 -13.43 -18.42 1.92
C LEU A 175 -12.42 -17.26 1.92
N PHE A 176 -12.22 -16.65 3.08
CA PHE A 176 -11.29 -15.55 3.29
C PHE A 176 -9.96 -16.08 3.83
N GLY A 177 -8.86 -15.81 3.14
CA GLY A 177 -7.54 -16.21 3.63
C GLY A 177 -6.48 -16.33 2.55
N LEU A 178 -5.24 -16.58 2.97
CA LEU A 178 -4.14 -16.84 2.06
C LEU A 178 -4.27 -18.25 1.50
N GLY A 179 -4.26 -18.38 0.18
CA GLY A 179 -4.37 -19.68 -0.51
C GLY A 179 -3.27 -20.70 -0.18
N SER A 180 -2.25 -20.33 0.61
CA SER A 180 -1.19 -21.22 1.10
C SER A 180 -1.54 -21.94 2.42
N ASP A 181 -2.52 -21.46 3.17
CA ASP A 181 -2.93 -22.07 4.45
C ASP A 181 -4.12 -23.03 4.30
N HIS A 182 -4.73 -23.06 3.11
CA HIS A 182 -5.81 -23.99 2.77
C HIS A 182 -5.26 -25.09 1.87
N GLU A 183 -5.26 -26.34 2.35
CA GLU A 183 -5.17 -27.49 1.44
C GLU A 183 -6.20 -27.29 0.34
N SER A 184 -5.81 -27.40 -0.93
CA SER A 184 -6.61 -26.98 -2.09
C SER A 184 -8.05 -27.52 -2.03
N ILE A 185 -8.97 -26.70 -1.51
CA ILE A 185 -10.39 -27.04 -1.49
C ILE A 185 -10.87 -26.91 -2.92
N SER A 186 -11.11 -28.06 -3.54
CA SER A 186 -11.55 -28.16 -4.93
C SER A 186 -13.06 -28.00 -5.10
N ASP A 187 -13.76 -27.45 -4.10
CA ASP A 187 -15.20 -27.19 -4.21
C ASP A 187 -15.42 -25.94 -5.08
N PRO A 188 -15.93 -26.08 -6.32
CA PRO A 188 -16.13 -24.96 -7.23
C PRO A 188 -17.23 -24.00 -6.76
N THR A 189 -18.03 -24.38 -5.76
CA THR A 189 -19.09 -23.53 -5.20
C THR A 189 -18.58 -22.51 -4.18
N ILE A 190 -17.35 -22.69 -3.66
CA ILE A 190 -16.73 -21.79 -2.71
C ILE A 190 -15.80 -20.83 -3.43
N ARG A 191 -16.05 -19.53 -3.24
CA ARG A 191 -15.21 -18.47 -3.80
C ARG A 191 -14.06 -18.16 -2.86
N ASN A 192 -12.83 -18.32 -3.33
CA ASN A 192 -11.65 -17.90 -2.58
C ASN A 192 -11.39 -16.40 -2.79
N SER A 193 -11.13 -15.66 -1.71
CA SER A 193 -10.71 -14.27 -1.75
C SER A 193 -9.60 -14.03 -0.75
N GLN A 194 -8.59 -13.24 -1.14
CA GLN A 194 -7.45 -12.98 -0.26
C GLN A 194 -7.53 -11.63 0.45
N SER A 195 -8.41 -10.73 0.00
CA SER A 195 -8.60 -9.43 0.64
C SER A 195 -10.06 -9.00 0.68
N TRP A 196 -10.38 -8.11 1.61
CA TRP A 196 -11.70 -7.48 1.68
C TRP A 196 -11.99 -6.54 0.51
N ARG A 197 -10.95 -6.00 -0.14
CA ARG A 197 -11.09 -5.19 -1.35
C ARG A 197 -11.67 -6.03 -2.49
N GLU A 198 -11.13 -7.23 -2.69
CA GLU A 198 -11.58 -8.17 -3.72
C GLU A 198 -13.03 -8.59 -3.48
N ILE A 199 -13.39 -8.93 -2.23
CA ILE A 199 -14.78 -9.24 -1.85
C ILE A 199 -15.71 -8.05 -2.15
N GLY A 200 -15.32 -6.85 -1.72
CA GLY A 200 -16.10 -5.64 -1.97
C GLY A 200 -16.28 -5.36 -3.46
N ASP A 201 -15.22 -5.50 -4.26
CA ASP A 201 -15.28 -5.29 -5.71
C ASP A 201 -16.16 -6.35 -6.41
N GLU A 202 -16.14 -7.60 -5.94
CA GLU A 202 -17.01 -8.67 -6.45
C GLU A 202 -18.50 -8.40 -6.14
N LEU A 203 -18.83 -7.89 -4.95
CA LEU A 203 -20.21 -7.67 -4.54
C LEU A 203 -20.78 -6.32 -5.00
N PHE A 204 -19.94 -5.28 -5.07
CA PHE A 204 -20.38 -3.90 -5.18
C PHE A 204 -19.80 -3.15 -6.39
N GLY A 205 -18.87 -3.76 -7.13
CA GLY A 205 -18.05 -3.06 -8.12
C GLY A 205 -16.97 -2.19 -7.46
N ALA A 206 -16.08 -1.59 -8.25
CA ALA A 206 -14.99 -0.80 -7.72
C ALA A 206 -15.49 0.44 -6.94
N ILE A 207 -14.79 0.84 -5.87
CA ILE A 207 -15.16 2.01 -5.05
C ILE A 207 -15.48 3.23 -5.89
N ASP A 208 -16.64 3.83 -5.61
CA ASP A 208 -17.20 4.97 -6.35
C ASP A 208 -17.55 6.17 -5.44
N ALA A 209 -18.18 7.19 -6.04
CA ALA A 209 -18.58 8.41 -5.32
C ALA A 209 -19.66 8.17 -4.25
N THR A 210 -20.50 7.14 -4.39
CA THR A 210 -21.53 6.76 -3.41
C THR A 210 -20.88 6.26 -2.13
N ASP A 211 -19.88 5.38 -2.28
CA ASP A 211 -19.08 4.84 -1.17
C ASP A 211 -18.39 5.96 -0.40
N VAL A 212 -17.73 6.85 -1.14
CA VAL A 212 -16.96 7.96 -0.57
C VAL A 212 -17.89 8.96 0.12
N ARG A 213 -19.02 9.33 -0.50
CA ARG A 213 -19.99 10.23 0.13
C ARG A 213 -20.50 9.65 1.44
N PHE A 214 -20.89 8.38 1.45
CA PHE A 214 -21.37 7.72 2.66
C PHE A 214 -20.27 7.67 3.72
N GLY A 215 -19.05 7.25 3.39
CA GLY A 215 -17.93 7.22 4.32
C GLY A 215 -17.62 8.60 4.91
N VAL A 216 -17.52 9.65 4.08
CA VAL A 216 -17.22 11.01 4.54
C VAL A 216 -18.27 11.53 5.52
N GLN A 217 -19.54 11.30 5.25
CA GLN A 217 -20.64 11.74 6.14
C GLN A 217 -20.55 11.14 7.55
N HIS A 218 -19.99 9.94 7.70
CA HIS A 218 -19.94 9.24 8.98
C HIS A 218 -18.62 9.40 9.71
N PHE A 219 -17.50 9.42 8.99
CA PHE A 219 -16.17 9.50 9.58
C PHE A 219 -15.67 10.94 9.72
N TRP A 220 -16.17 11.86 8.90
CA TRP A 220 -15.89 13.29 8.97
C TRP A 220 -17.17 14.12 8.85
N PRO A 221 -18.15 13.94 9.77
CA PRO A 221 -19.47 14.59 9.67
C PRO A 221 -19.40 16.13 9.63
N ASN A 222 -18.37 16.71 10.26
CA ASN A 222 -18.16 18.15 10.30
C ASN A 222 -17.73 18.75 8.95
N LEU A 223 -17.32 17.93 7.97
CA LEU A 223 -16.90 18.43 6.67
C LEU A 223 -18.08 18.97 5.85
N ILE A 224 -19.31 18.48 6.09
CA ILE A 224 -20.53 18.84 5.35
C ILE A 224 -20.27 18.79 3.83
N CYS A 225 -20.22 17.58 3.28
CA CYS A 225 -19.93 17.35 1.87
C CYS A 225 -21.21 17.45 1.02
N SER A 226 -21.22 18.35 0.03
CA SER A 226 -22.34 18.55 -0.90
C SER A 226 -22.22 17.65 -2.14
N SER A 227 -21.02 17.49 -2.70
CA SER A 227 -20.77 16.61 -3.85
C SER A 227 -19.44 15.87 -3.76
N VAL A 228 -19.42 14.70 -4.42
CA VAL A 228 -18.25 13.83 -4.57
C VAL A 228 -18.10 13.52 -6.04
N GLU A 229 -16.93 13.82 -6.60
CA GLU A 229 -16.57 13.54 -7.98
C GLU A 229 -15.28 12.72 -8.00
N GLN A 230 -15.27 11.60 -8.72
CA GLN A 230 -14.04 10.84 -8.93
C GLN A 230 -13.18 11.54 -9.99
N ILE A 231 -11.92 11.79 -9.66
CA ILE A 231 -10.95 12.35 -10.59
C ILE A 231 -10.10 11.21 -11.16
N GLU A 232 -10.14 11.04 -12.48
CA GLU A 232 -9.28 10.05 -13.15
C GLU A 232 -7.81 10.47 -13.03
N GLY A 233 -7.00 9.59 -12.44
CA GLY A 233 -5.57 9.79 -12.25
C GLY A 233 -4.72 8.69 -12.91
N ARG A 234 -3.40 8.92 -12.95
CA ARG A 234 -2.41 7.94 -13.43
C ARG A 234 -1.76 7.11 -12.31
N GLY A 235 -2.10 7.41 -11.06
CA GLY A 235 -1.50 6.80 -9.87
C GLY A 235 -2.17 5.49 -9.46
N ASN A 236 -1.65 4.89 -8.38
CA ASN A 236 -2.19 3.64 -7.82
C ASN A 236 -3.38 3.86 -6.87
N SER A 237 -3.61 5.11 -6.47
CA SER A 237 -4.65 5.52 -5.52
C SER A 237 -5.83 6.14 -6.29
N LYS A 238 -7.05 5.94 -5.80
CA LYS A 238 -8.24 6.63 -6.34
C LYS A 238 -8.38 7.99 -5.67
N ILE A 239 -8.64 9.03 -6.46
CA ILE A 239 -8.80 10.40 -5.98
C ILE A 239 -10.24 10.85 -6.21
N PHE A 240 -10.81 11.49 -5.20
CA PHE A 240 -12.13 12.09 -5.25
C PHE A 240 -12.03 13.56 -4.85
N LYS A 241 -12.63 14.45 -5.64
CA LYS A 241 -12.86 15.84 -5.26
C LYS A 241 -14.16 15.91 -4.46
N LEU A 242 -14.08 16.46 -3.25
CA LEU A 242 -15.21 16.74 -2.39
C LEU A 242 -15.49 18.23 -2.42
N GLU A 243 -16.73 18.63 -2.68
CA GLU A 243 -17.18 19.98 -2.39
C GLU A 243 -17.75 20.02 -0.98
N THR A 244 -17.26 20.96 -0.17
CA THR A 244 -17.53 21.02 1.28
C THR A 244 -17.90 22.44 1.69
N ALA A 245 -18.46 22.62 2.89
CA ALA A 245 -18.83 23.95 3.39
C ALA A 245 -17.62 24.91 3.57
N VAL A 246 -16.40 24.37 3.64
CA VAL A 246 -15.15 25.14 3.84
C VAL A 246 -14.26 25.19 2.60
N GLY A 247 -14.79 24.77 1.44
CA GLY A 247 -14.07 24.70 0.17
C GLY A 247 -13.82 23.27 -0.31
N SER A 248 -13.18 23.12 -1.47
CA SER A 248 -12.92 21.79 -2.03
C SER A 248 -11.83 21.05 -1.23
N VAL A 249 -11.96 19.72 -1.13
CA VAL A 249 -11.00 18.83 -0.46
C VAL A 249 -10.75 17.60 -1.33
N ALA A 250 -9.52 17.13 -1.41
CA ALA A 250 -9.17 15.88 -2.08
C ALA A 250 -9.26 14.71 -1.09
N LEU A 251 -10.05 13.68 -1.42
CA LEU A 251 -10.02 12.40 -0.71
C LEU A 251 -9.24 11.38 -1.54
N LYS A 252 -8.23 10.78 -0.91
CA LYS A 252 -7.38 9.75 -1.49
C LYS A 252 -7.69 8.40 -0.84
N VAL A 253 -8.10 7.44 -1.66
CA VAL A 253 -8.24 6.03 -1.29
C VAL A 253 -6.98 5.30 -1.75
N TYR A 254 -6.21 4.79 -0.80
CA TYR A 254 -4.93 4.14 -1.06
C TYR A 254 -5.14 2.69 -1.53
N PRO A 255 -4.12 2.07 -2.17
CA PRO A 255 -4.21 0.70 -2.65
C PRO A 255 -4.56 -0.31 -1.54
N ASP A 256 -5.15 -1.42 -1.95
CA ASP A 256 -5.37 -2.56 -1.08
C ASP A 256 -4.06 -3.04 -0.44
N GLN A 257 -4.01 -3.04 0.89
CA GLN A 257 -2.80 -3.37 1.64
C GLN A 257 -2.45 -4.86 1.56
N HIS A 258 -3.40 -5.70 1.15
CA HIS A 258 -3.11 -7.10 0.84
C HIS A 258 -2.29 -7.24 -0.45
N ALA A 259 -2.68 -6.51 -1.49
CA ALA A 259 -1.96 -6.48 -2.77
C ALA A 259 -0.68 -5.63 -2.73
N ASP A 260 -0.63 -4.62 -1.85
CA ASP A 260 0.51 -3.72 -1.64
C ASP A 260 0.73 -3.45 -0.16
N THR A 261 1.60 -4.23 0.47
CA THR A 261 1.87 -4.16 1.92
C THR A 261 2.59 -2.89 2.38
N ARG A 262 2.97 -2.00 1.46
CA ARG A 262 3.62 -0.74 1.82
C ARG A 262 2.64 0.17 2.58
N PRO A 263 3.09 0.86 3.64
CA PRO A 263 2.23 1.73 4.44
C PRO A 263 2.01 3.11 3.77
N ARG A 264 1.61 3.13 2.50
CA ARG A 264 1.54 4.33 1.63
C ARG A 264 0.84 5.52 2.28
N ARG A 265 -0.33 5.29 2.87
CA ARG A 265 -1.08 6.32 3.60
C ARG A 265 -0.30 6.90 4.76
N GLN A 266 0.27 6.06 5.61
CA GLN A 266 1.04 6.52 6.77
C GLN A 266 2.29 7.30 6.32
N THR A 267 2.98 6.81 5.28
CA THR A 267 4.15 7.47 4.70
C THR A 267 3.79 8.86 4.17
N GLU A 268 2.77 8.97 3.32
CA GLU A 268 2.36 10.25 2.74
C GLU A 268 1.84 11.21 3.82
N TRP A 269 1.04 10.72 4.76
CA TRP A 269 0.52 11.53 5.87
C TRP A 269 1.67 12.10 6.72
N SER A 270 2.66 11.28 7.07
CA SER A 270 3.81 11.72 7.86
C SER A 270 4.67 12.71 7.06
N ALA A 271 4.86 12.46 5.76
CA ALA A 271 5.60 13.35 4.87
C ALA A 271 4.92 14.71 4.76
N LEU A 272 3.62 14.77 4.46
CA LEU A 272 2.88 16.03 4.31
C LEU A 272 2.86 16.86 5.59
N ASN A 273 2.71 16.21 6.76
CA ASN A 273 2.81 16.92 8.04
C ASN A 273 4.20 17.56 8.24
N PHE A 274 5.28 16.82 7.95
CA PHE A 274 6.63 17.35 8.03
C PHE A 274 6.89 18.48 7.02
N LEU A 275 6.48 18.29 5.76
CA LEU A 275 6.67 19.26 4.68
C LEU A 275 5.90 20.55 4.97
N LYS A 276 4.66 20.44 5.46
CA LYS A 276 3.84 21.60 5.85
C LYS A 276 4.44 22.34 7.05
N ALA A 277 4.91 21.63 8.08
CA ALA A 277 5.57 22.24 9.24
C ALA A 277 6.83 23.03 8.84
N ASN A 278 7.51 22.61 7.76
CA ASN A 278 8.67 23.27 7.20
C ASN A 278 8.33 24.27 6.07
N LYS A 279 7.04 24.55 5.83
CA LYS A 279 6.56 25.51 4.83
C LYS A 279 6.95 25.18 3.38
N LEU A 280 7.09 23.89 3.05
CA LEU A 280 7.28 23.46 1.66
C LEU A 280 5.94 23.52 0.90
N GLN A 281 6.02 23.68 -0.42
CA GLN A 281 4.88 23.81 -1.31
C GLN A 281 4.21 22.45 -1.56
N THR A 282 3.38 22.01 -0.61
CA THR A 282 2.62 20.75 -0.67
C THR A 282 1.17 20.97 -0.23
N PRO A 283 0.23 20.10 -0.64
CA PRO A 283 -1.12 20.12 -0.09
C PRO A 283 -1.10 19.98 1.43
N ALA A 284 -1.94 20.73 2.14
CA ALA A 284 -2.11 20.57 3.57
C ALA A 284 -2.79 19.22 3.90
N PRO A 285 -2.28 18.46 4.89
CA PRO A 285 -3.03 17.33 5.43
C PRO A 285 -4.27 17.84 6.17
N VAL A 286 -5.45 17.31 5.86
CA VAL A 286 -6.73 17.72 6.49
C VAL A 286 -7.17 16.70 7.53
N ALA A 287 -7.31 15.43 7.15
CA ALA A 287 -7.61 14.33 8.06
C ALA A 287 -7.18 12.98 7.46
N THR A 288 -7.11 11.92 8.27
CA THR A 288 -6.82 10.57 7.79
C THR A 288 -7.49 9.54 8.69
N ASP A 289 -7.84 8.37 8.14
CA ASP A 289 -8.32 7.23 8.93
C ASP A 289 -7.51 5.97 8.54
N PRO A 290 -6.78 5.36 9.50
CA PRO A 290 -5.93 4.21 9.24
C PRO A 290 -6.72 2.94 8.87
N ASP A 291 -7.91 2.75 9.43
CA ASP A 291 -8.70 1.53 9.26
C ASP A 291 -9.49 1.55 7.94
N LEU A 292 -9.92 2.73 7.48
CA LEU A 292 -10.41 2.93 6.10
C LEU A 292 -9.28 2.91 5.07
N ASN A 293 -8.06 3.21 5.50
CA ASN A 293 -6.92 3.47 4.62
C ASN A 293 -7.17 4.65 3.66
N TRP A 294 -7.77 5.74 4.16
CA TRP A 294 -8.14 6.95 3.40
C TRP A 294 -7.50 8.22 4.01
N SER A 295 -7.25 9.24 3.18
CA SER A 295 -6.80 10.57 3.63
C SER A 295 -7.56 11.69 2.93
N LEU A 296 -7.87 12.75 3.67
CA LEU A 296 -8.34 14.04 3.20
C LEU A 296 -7.16 15.01 3.15
N LEU A 297 -6.95 15.63 1.99
CA LEU A 297 -5.88 16.58 1.70
C LEU A 297 -6.48 17.87 1.11
N GLU A 298 -5.79 18.99 1.25
CA GLU A 298 -6.12 20.23 0.57
C GLU A 298 -6.32 19.98 -0.93
N TRP A 299 -7.45 20.45 -1.48
CA TRP A 299 -7.61 20.51 -2.92
C TRP A 299 -6.85 21.72 -3.44
N VAL A 300 -5.91 21.48 -4.37
CA VAL A 300 -5.12 22.54 -4.98
C VAL A 300 -5.66 22.79 -6.39
N ASP A 301 -6.25 23.96 -6.59
CA ASP A 301 -6.70 24.37 -7.92
C ASP A 301 -5.51 24.66 -8.84
N GLY A 302 -5.58 24.16 -10.06
CA GLY A 302 -4.56 24.36 -11.06
C GLY A 302 -4.60 23.32 -12.17
N SER A 303 -3.55 23.32 -12.99
CA SER A 303 -3.35 22.32 -14.04
C SER A 303 -2.19 21.40 -13.69
N SER A 304 -2.25 20.14 -14.14
CA SER A 304 -1.13 19.20 -14.00
C SER A 304 0.16 19.81 -14.55
N GLY A 305 1.24 19.63 -13.80
CA GLY A 305 2.55 20.16 -14.13
C GLY A 305 3.11 19.52 -15.38
N TYR A 306 3.58 20.36 -16.29
CA TYR A 306 4.52 19.99 -17.34
C TYR A 306 5.55 21.10 -17.43
N GLN A 307 6.74 20.77 -17.93
CA GLN A 307 7.75 21.79 -18.17
C GLN A 307 7.22 22.73 -19.26
N GLN A 308 6.93 23.97 -18.90
CA GLN A 308 6.59 25.04 -19.84
C GLN A 308 7.83 25.87 -20.15
N ASP A 309 8.66 26.11 -19.13
CA ASP A 309 9.95 26.78 -19.24
C ASP A 309 10.91 26.31 -18.14
N ASP A 310 12.13 26.85 -18.15
CA ASP A 310 13.19 26.48 -17.20
C ASP A 310 12.92 26.96 -15.77
N ARG A 311 12.03 27.93 -15.53
CA ARG A 311 11.69 28.41 -14.18
C ARG A 311 11.11 27.30 -13.32
N HIS A 312 10.35 26.39 -13.92
CA HIS A 312 9.79 25.24 -13.22
C HIS A 312 10.88 24.29 -12.68
N LEU A 313 12.03 24.19 -13.37
CA LEU A 313 13.17 23.40 -12.89
C LEU A 313 13.83 24.05 -11.67
N TYR A 314 13.96 25.38 -11.68
CA TYR A 314 14.51 26.11 -10.54
C TYR A 314 13.60 26.02 -9.31
N ILE A 315 12.28 26.11 -9.49
CA ILE A 315 11.32 25.90 -8.39
C ILE A 315 11.42 24.48 -7.82
N ALA A 316 11.50 23.46 -8.69
CA ALA A 316 11.70 22.08 -8.26
C ALA A 316 13.03 21.88 -7.52
N ALA A 317 14.11 22.51 -8.00
CA ALA A 317 15.41 22.46 -7.33
C ALA A 317 15.39 23.17 -5.97
N ASP A 318 14.68 24.30 -5.86
CA ASP A 318 14.48 25.02 -4.62
C ASP A 318 13.67 24.21 -3.60
N PHE A 319 12.67 23.45 -4.06
CA PHE A 319 11.96 22.49 -3.20
C PHE A 319 12.93 21.45 -2.62
N VAL A 320 13.79 20.84 -3.44
CA VAL A 320 14.79 19.86 -2.99
C VAL A 320 15.81 20.50 -2.05
N ARG A 321 16.25 21.72 -2.34
CA ARG A 321 17.14 22.50 -1.47
C ARG A 321 16.51 22.73 -0.10
N ALA A 322 15.27 23.19 -0.06
CA ALA A 322 14.52 23.40 1.19
C ALA A 322 14.33 22.09 1.96
N LEU A 323 14.00 21.00 1.26
CA LEU A 323 13.85 19.67 1.86
C LEU A 323 15.17 19.16 2.46
N SER A 324 16.27 19.29 1.74
CA SER A 324 17.62 18.94 2.22
C SER A 324 18.06 19.78 3.41
N GLN A 325 17.63 21.05 3.49
CA GLN A 325 17.89 21.89 4.65
C GLN A 325 17.05 21.48 5.87
N ALA A 326 15.75 21.25 5.67
CA ALA A 326 14.84 20.79 6.72
C ALA A 326 15.29 19.44 7.30
N SER A 327 15.77 18.53 6.45
CA SER A 327 16.22 17.20 6.87
C SER A 327 17.45 17.21 7.78
N LYS A 328 18.30 18.24 7.72
CA LYS A 328 19.50 18.37 8.57
C LYS A 328 19.19 18.54 10.06
N SER A 329 18.01 19.06 10.39
CA SER A 329 17.56 19.18 11.79
C SER A 329 17.03 17.86 12.38
N LEU A 330 16.88 16.82 11.56
CA LEU A 330 16.40 15.53 12.01
C LEU A 330 17.56 14.63 12.42
N VAL A 331 17.36 13.89 13.52
CA VAL A 331 18.19 12.71 13.79
C VAL A 331 17.91 11.70 12.68
N GLN A 332 18.93 11.28 11.96
CA GLN A 332 18.80 10.33 10.87
C GLN A 332 18.24 9.00 11.38
N ARG A 333 17.31 8.40 10.63
CA ARG A 333 16.47 7.24 11.02
C ARG A 333 15.43 7.49 12.12
N ALA A 334 15.39 8.67 12.75
CA ALA A 334 14.22 9.08 13.51
C ALA A 334 13.16 9.62 12.53
N LEU A 335 11.88 9.37 12.84
CA LEU A 335 10.70 9.87 12.12
C LEU A 335 10.37 9.22 10.75
N PHE A 336 11.35 8.92 9.90
CA PHE A 336 11.11 8.34 8.56
C PHE A 336 11.91 7.05 8.33
N ALA A 337 11.27 6.09 7.65
CA ALA A 337 11.93 4.92 7.10
C ALA A 337 12.76 5.28 5.86
N GLN A 338 13.42 4.28 5.28
CA GLN A 338 14.01 4.41 3.95
C GLN A 338 12.92 4.66 2.91
N ALA A 339 13.25 5.48 1.91
CA ALA A 339 12.37 5.70 0.78
C ALA A 339 12.13 4.40 0.03
N THR A 340 11.03 4.31 -0.74
CA THR A 340 10.73 3.08 -1.47
C THR A 340 11.87 2.76 -2.44
N GLU A 341 12.39 1.53 -2.29
CA GLU A 341 13.53 1.02 -3.05
C GLU A 341 14.77 1.93 -2.96
N SER A 342 15.07 2.44 -1.77
CA SER A 342 16.26 3.28 -1.53
C SER A 342 17.55 2.59 -1.99
N CYS A 343 18.49 3.36 -2.50
CA CYS A 343 19.76 2.89 -3.04
C CYS A 343 20.95 3.48 -2.27
N LEU A 344 20.96 3.29 -0.96
CA LEU A 344 22.02 3.77 -0.07
C LEU A 344 23.36 3.04 -0.24
N ILE A 345 23.36 1.92 -0.97
CA ILE A 345 24.55 1.20 -1.43
C ILE A 345 24.42 1.10 -2.96
N PRO A 346 25.43 1.51 -3.76
CA PRO A 346 25.34 1.46 -5.22
C PRO A 346 24.99 0.07 -5.80
N GLU A 347 25.52 -0.99 -5.20
CA GLU A 347 25.21 -2.39 -5.55
C GLU A 347 23.71 -2.72 -5.50
N LEU A 348 22.93 -2.10 -4.61
CA LEU A 348 21.48 -2.33 -4.53
C LEU A 348 20.75 -1.89 -5.81
N VAL A 349 21.31 -0.93 -6.57
CA VAL A 349 20.76 -0.56 -7.88
C VAL A 349 20.83 -1.75 -8.84
N GLU A 350 21.96 -2.45 -8.85
CA GLU A 350 22.17 -3.66 -9.67
C GLU A 350 21.22 -4.78 -9.23
N GLU A 351 21.11 -5.04 -7.93
CA GLU A 351 20.21 -6.08 -7.40
C GLU A 351 18.75 -5.83 -7.80
N GLN A 352 18.28 -4.59 -7.65
CA GLN A 352 16.92 -4.20 -8.03
C GLN A 352 16.65 -4.37 -9.53
N ILE A 353 17.65 -4.09 -10.39
CA ILE A 353 17.56 -4.32 -11.84
C ILE A 353 17.50 -5.82 -12.14
N ARG A 354 18.37 -6.62 -11.52
CA ARG A 354 18.42 -8.07 -11.73
C ARG A 354 17.13 -8.74 -11.29
N GLY A 355 16.57 -8.37 -10.14
CA GLY A 355 15.28 -8.89 -9.67
C GLY A 355 14.13 -8.61 -10.66
N ARG A 356 14.07 -7.40 -11.22
CA ARG A 356 13.09 -7.04 -12.26
C ARG A 356 13.29 -7.82 -13.54
N LEU A 357 14.54 -7.95 -13.98
CA LEU A 357 14.88 -8.69 -15.18
C LEU A 357 14.45 -10.16 -15.05
N THR A 358 14.74 -10.81 -13.92
CA THR A 358 14.29 -12.18 -13.62
C THR A 358 12.76 -12.30 -13.71
N ALA A 359 12.02 -11.36 -13.10
CA ALA A 359 10.57 -11.40 -13.15
C ALA A 359 10.00 -11.18 -14.57
N LEU A 360 10.60 -10.31 -15.37
CA LEU A 360 10.18 -10.06 -16.75
C LEU A 360 10.56 -11.21 -17.70
N LYS A 361 11.66 -11.91 -17.43
CA LYS A 361 12.05 -13.14 -18.17
C LYS A 361 11.07 -14.29 -17.98
N ALA A 362 10.35 -14.32 -16.86
CA ALA A 362 9.33 -15.33 -16.61
C ALA A 362 8.02 -15.08 -17.40
N VAL A 363 7.89 -13.92 -18.06
CA VAL A 363 6.71 -13.60 -18.87
C VAL A 363 6.86 -14.22 -20.26
N ASP A 364 5.84 -14.96 -20.69
CA ASP A 364 5.77 -15.55 -22.03
C ASP A 364 5.37 -14.49 -23.08
N ASP A 365 6.37 -13.79 -23.62
CA ASP A 365 6.21 -12.84 -24.72
C ASP A 365 7.50 -12.70 -25.56
N ASP A 366 7.46 -13.14 -26.83
CA ASP A 366 8.63 -13.17 -27.71
C ASP A 366 9.30 -11.80 -27.90
N ALA A 367 8.51 -10.74 -28.08
CA ALA A 367 9.03 -9.41 -28.37
C ALA A 367 9.75 -8.82 -27.15
N LEU A 368 9.21 -9.05 -25.96
CA LEU A 368 9.83 -8.74 -24.68
C LEU A 368 11.10 -9.55 -24.49
N GLN A 369 11.05 -10.89 -24.63
CA GLN A 369 12.22 -11.75 -24.39
C GLN A 369 13.38 -11.39 -25.33
N GLN A 370 13.10 -11.16 -26.62
CA GLN A 370 14.12 -10.71 -27.57
C GLN A 370 14.75 -9.37 -27.16
N PHE A 371 13.96 -8.42 -26.65
CA PHE A 371 14.49 -7.14 -26.17
C PHE A 371 15.37 -7.31 -24.92
N LEU A 372 14.91 -8.09 -23.95
CA LEU A 372 15.65 -8.32 -22.70
C LEU A 372 17.00 -9.00 -22.97
N ILE A 373 16.99 -10.09 -23.74
CA ILE A 373 18.18 -10.92 -24.01
C ILE A 373 19.17 -10.19 -24.92
N ASN A 374 18.68 -9.59 -26.01
CA ASN A 374 19.58 -9.06 -27.05
C ASN A 374 20.02 -7.62 -26.78
N GLN A 375 19.31 -6.85 -25.95
CA GLN A 375 19.60 -5.42 -25.73
C GLN A 375 19.86 -5.09 -24.26
N VAL A 376 18.95 -5.46 -23.34
CA VAL A 376 19.06 -5.05 -21.93
C VAL A 376 20.22 -5.74 -21.23
N GLU A 377 20.32 -7.07 -21.34
CA GLU A 377 21.35 -7.86 -20.64
C GLU A 377 22.78 -7.47 -20.99
N PRO A 378 23.17 -7.38 -22.28
CA PRO A 378 24.52 -6.97 -22.66
C PRO A 378 24.86 -5.57 -22.14
N LYS A 379 23.91 -4.63 -22.22
CA LYS A 379 24.09 -3.26 -21.72
C LYS A 379 24.19 -3.23 -20.20
N LEU A 380 23.41 -4.03 -19.48
CA LEU A 380 23.50 -4.15 -18.03
C LEU A 380 24.88 -4.65 -17.59
N ILE A 381 25.37 -5.74 -18.20
CA ILE A 381 26.69 -6.29 -17.89
C ILE A 381 27.78 -5.24 -18.11
N ASP A 382 27.72 -4.53 -19.24
CA ASP A 382 28.69 -3.49 -19.57
C ASP A 382 28.65 -2.31 -18.58
N LYS A 383 27.46 -1.80 -18.27
CA LYS A 383 27.30 -0.65 -17.37
C LYS A 383 27.60 -0.98 -15.90
N VAL A 384 27.29 -2.18 -15.43
CA VAL A 384 27.71 -2.65 -14.11
C VAL A 384 29.24 -2.71 -14.03
N ARG A 385 29.91 -3.25 -15.04
CA ARG A 385 31.37 -3.30 -15.09
C ARG A 385 31.99 -1.89 -15.03
N GLN A 386 31.47 -0.94 -15.79
CA GLN A 386 31.91 0.45 -15.78
C GLN A 386 31.68 1.12 -14.43
N ALA A 387 30.50 0.93 -13.83
CA ALA A 387 30.18 1.49 -12.51
C ALA A 387 31.08 0.93 -11.41
N ARG A 388 31.35 -0.39 -11.41
CA ARG A 388 32.29 -1.03 -10.47
C ARG A 388 33.71 -0.52 -10.65
N ALA A 389 34.17 -0.37 -11.89
CA ALA A 389 35.51 0.16 -12.17
C ALA A 389 35.65 1.62 -11.73
N ALA A 390 34.63 2.45 -11.95
CA ALA A 390 34.63 3.85 -11.54
C ALA A 390 34.61 3.99 -10.01
N LEU A 391 33.70 3.27 -9.34
CA LEU A 391 33.48 3.44 -7.90
C LEU A 391 34.45 2.65 -7.01
N GLY A 392 35.07 1.58 -7.53
CA GLY A 392 35.95 0.72 -6.75
C GLY A 392 35.25 0.20 -5.49
N GLU A 393 35.89 0.37 -4.32
CA GLU A 393 35.32 -0.02 -3.02
C GLU A 393 34.02 0.71 -2.67
N LEU A 394 33.77 1.90 -3.24
CA LEU A 394 32.52 2.64 -2.98
C LEU A 394 31.30 1.93 -3.56
N TYR A 395 31.47 1.00 -4.51
CA TYR A 395 30.35 0.31 -5.15
C TYR A 395 29.54 -0.55 -4.16
N SER A 396 30.23 -1.21 -3.23
CA SER A 396 29.63 -2.09 -2.22
C SER A 396 29.58 -1.44 -0.82
N ARG A 397 29.94 -0.16 -0.72
CA ARG A 397 29.95 0.58 0.55
C ARG A 397 28.66 1.36 0.71
N GLN A 398 28.05 1.24 1.90
CA GLN A 398 26.93 2.08 2.28
C GLN A 398 27.34 3.54 2.42
N LEU A 399 26.54 4.43 1.83
CA LEU A 399 26.67 5.87 1.95
C LEU A 399 26.60 6.28 3.42
N GLU A 400 27.54 7.13 3.85
CA GLU A 400 27.53 7.70 5.19
C GLU A 400 26.23 8.46 5.44
N GLU A 401 25.65 8.29 6.63
CA GLU A 401 24.32 8.81 6.94
C GLU A 401 24.23 10.33 6.73
N LYS A 402 25.28 11.08 7.06
CA LYS A 402 25.38 12.54 6.86
C LYS A 402 25.16 13.01 5.41
N TYR A 403 25.26 12.11 4.42
CA TYR A 403 25.02 12.40 3.01
C TYR A 403 23.65 11.92 2.51
N TRP A 404 22.85 11.28 3.36
CA TRP A 404 21.48 10.90 3.01
C TRP A 404 20.60 12.14 2.87
N THR A 405 19.58 12.04 2.03
CA THR A 405 18.52 13.06 1.94
C THR A 405 17.15 12.43 2.14
N LEU A 406 16.20 13.21 2.66
CA LEU A 406 14.80 12.87 2.47
C LEU A 406 14.46 13.05 0.99
N SER A 407 13.79 12.05 0.42
CA SER A 407 13.46 11.97 -0.99
C SER A 407 11.98 11.62 -1.14
N PRO A 408 11.22 12.34 -1.99
CA PRO A 408 9.88 11.93 -2.39
C PRO A 408 9.87 10.63 -3.23
N SER A 409 11.03 10.18 -3.71
CA SER A 409 11.24 9.09 -4.68
C SER A 409 10.62 9.32 -6.06
N ASP A 410 9.31 9.58 -6.13
CA ASP A 410 8.59 9.84 -7.38
C ASP A 410 8.44 11.35 -7.62
N PHE A 411 9.57 12.06 -7.57
CA PHE A 411 9.61 13.52 -7.66
C PHE A 411 9.71 13.99 -9.10
N GLY A 412 8.85 14.94 -9.48
CA GLY A 412 8.87 15.55 -10.80
C GLY A 412 7.68 16.45 -11.05
N LEU A 413 7.68 17.14 -12.19
CA LEU A 413 6.56 17.98 -12.60
C LEU A 413 5.30 17.16 -12.90
N HIS A 414 5.42 15.86 -13.20
CA HIS A 414 4.27 14.96 -13.38
C HIS A 414 3.46 14.77 -12.08
N ASN A 415 4.09 14.97 -10.92
CA ASN A 415 3.47 14.96 -9.60
C ASN A 415 3.44 16.38 -9.00
N ALA A 416 3.15 17.37 -9.84
CA ALA A 416 3.01 18.76 -9.46
C ALA A 416 1.74 19.39 -10.05
N ILE A 417 1.22 20.41 -9.36
CA ILE A 417 0.11 21.26 -9.82
C ILE A 417 0.65 22.66 -9.98
N ILE A 418 0.43 23.25 -11.16
CA ILE A 418 0.70 24.66 -11.42
C ILE A 418 -0.58 25.43 -11.09
N THR A 419 -0.51 26.28 -10.08
CA THR A 419 -1.64 27.10 -9.62
C THR A 419 -1.93 28.23 -10.62
N PRO A 420 -3.13 28.87 -10.55
CA PRO A 420 -3.43 30.04 -11.37
C PRO A 420 -2.46 31.22 -11.20
N LEU A 421 -1.75 31.29 -10.06
CA LEU A 421 -0.76 32.33 -9.77
C LEU A 421 0.64 31.98 -10.33
N GLY A 422 0.82 30.78 -10.87
CA GLY A 422 2.09 30.29 -11.41
C GLY A 422 2.99 29.59 -10.37
N ASP A 423 2.55 29.45 -9.11
CA ASP A 423 3.23 28.63 -8.11
C ASP A 423 3.10 27.14 -8.43
N ILE A 424 4.07 26.34 -7.97
CA ILE A 424 4.07 24.89 -8.12
C ILE A 424 3.85 24.24 -6.77
N VAL A 425 2.88 23.33 -6.70
CA VAL A 425 2.60 22.52 -5.52
C VAL A 425 2.88 21.05 -5.85
N PHE A 426 3.80 20.43 -5.11
CA PHE A 426 4.16 19.01 -5.30
C PHE A 426 3.27 18.12 -4.44
N PHE A 427 2.87 16.98 -4.97
CA PHE A 427 2.01 16.01 -4.30
C PHE A 427 2.50 14.56 -4.53
N ASP A 428 1.78 13.59 -3.99
CA ASP A 428 2.08 12.15 -4.10
C ASP A 428 3.36 11.70 -3.37
N PHE A 429 3.36 11.83 -2.04
CA PHE A 429 4.52 11.48 -1.18
C PHE A 429 4.43 10.07 -0.58
N GLU A 430 3.71 9.15 -1.22
CA GLU A 430 3.51 7.78 -0.73
C GLU A 430 4.80 6.94 -0.64
N TYR A 431 5.86 7.37 -1.33
CA TYR A 431 7.16 6.70 -1.39
C TYR A 431 8.26 7.42 -0.62
N PHE A 432 7.90 8.43 0.17
CA PHE A 432 8.82 9.33 0.85
C PHE A 432 9.68 8.62 1.91
N GLY A 433 10.95 9.00 2.01
CA GLY A 433 11.86 8.52 3.05
C GLY A 433 13.33 8.87 2.81
N TRP A 434 14.23 8.26 3.56
CA TRP A 434 15.68 8.46 3.41
C TRP A 434 16.25 7.71 2.21
N ASP A 435 17.11 8.37 1.43
CA ASP A 435 17.74 7.79 0.23
C ASP A 435 19.08 8.48 -0.13
N ASP A 436 19.79 7.92 -1.12
CA ASP A 436 20.92 8.58 -1.78
C ASP A 436 20.39 9.69 -2.71
N PRO A 437 20.83 10.95 -2.60
CA PRO A 437 20.44 12.03 -3.51
C PRO A 437 20.73 11.73 -4.99
N VAL A 438 21.63 10.79 -5.29
CA VAL A 438 21.89 10.31 -6.65
C VAL A 438 20.62 9.73 -7.29
N LYS A 439 19.83 8.95 -6.53
CA LYS A 439 18.57 8.37 -7.03
C LYS A 439 17.57 9.46 -7.38
N LEU A 440 17.33 10.41 -6.46
CA LEU A 440 16.44 11.56 -6.70
C LEU A 440 16.85 12.34 -7.97
N THR A 441 18.16 12.59 -8.12
CA THR A 441 18.69 13.35 -9.25
C THR A 441 18.50 12.60 -10.57
N ALA A 442 18.81 11.30 -10.59
CA ALA A 442 18.68 10.47 -11.78
C ALA A 442 17.21 10.21 -12.15
N ASP A 443 16.37 9.87 -11.17
CA ASP A 443 14.95 9.55 -11.39
C ASP A 443 14.21 10.76 -11.97
N PHE A 444 14.46 12.00 -11.50
CA PHE A 444 13.88 13.21 -12.10
C PHE A 444 14.25 13.34 -13.58
N CYS A 445 15.50 13.06 -13.96
CA CYS A 445 15.95 13.13 -15.34
C CYS A 445 15.29 12.07 -16.25
N LEU A 446 15.01 10.89 -15.69
CA LEU A 446 14.66 9.67 -16.40
C LEU A 446 13.17 9.30 -16.32
N HIS A 447 12.39 10.02 -15.51
CA HIS A 447 11.01 9.66 -15.24
C HIS A 447 10.16 9.68 -16.53
N PRO A 448 9.47 8.58 -16.89
CA PRO A 448 8.73 8.46 -18.15
C PRO A 448 7.45 9.31 -18.20
N GLY A 449 7.00 9.83 -17.05
CA GLY A 449 5.90 10.79 -16.95
C GLY A 449 6.27 12.21 -17.38
N MET A 450 7.56 12.49 -17.59
CA MET A 450 8.06 13.79 -18.02
C MET A 450 8.74 13.69 -19.39
N SER A 451 8.81 14.83 -20.09
CA SER A 451 9.63 14.99 -21.29
C SER A 451 10.45 16.25 -21.10
N ILE A 452 11.70 16.08 -20.67
CA ILE A 452 12.64 17.17 -20.42
C ILE A 452 13.79 17.08 -21.41
N SER A 453 14.24 18.23 -21.91
CA SER A 453 15.36 18.31 -22.85
C SER A 453 16.69 17.98 -22.15
N VAL A 454 17.74 17.71 -22.94
CA VAL A 454 19.08 17.53 -22.33
C VAL A 454 19.59 18.80 -21.66
N ASP A 455 19.26 19.97 -22.20
CA ASP A 455 19.66 21.23 -21.57
C ASP A 455 18.93 21.43 -20.24
N ALA A 456 17.65 21.06 -20.16
CA ALA A 456 16.90 21.00 -18.90
C ALA A 456 17.51 20.01 -17.90
N GLN A 457 17.90 18.81 -18.36
CA GLN A 457 18.59 17.82 -17.53
C GLN A 457 19.93 18.36 -17.00
N LYS A 458 20.70 19.09 -17.81
CA LYS A 458 21.96 19.74 -17.38
C LYS A 458 21.72 20.85 -16.36
N ILE A 459 20.66 21.66 -16.53
CA ILE A 459 20.26 22.66 -15.53
C ILE A 459 19.95 21.95 -14.21
N TRP A 460 19.11 20.92 -14.25
CA TRP A 460 18.74 20.13 -13.08
C TRP A 460 19.95 19.50 -12.38
N THR A 461 20.82 18.80 -13.10
CA THR A 461 22.02 18.19 -12.51
C THR A 461 22.95 19.24 -11.93
N THR A 462 23.09 20.40 -12.56
CA THR A 462 23.87 21.53 -12.00
C THR A 462 23.27 22.03 -10.70
N GLN A 463 21.95 22.16 -10.59
CA GLN A 463 21.31 22.54 -9.33
C GLN A 463 21.50 21.48 -8.24
N MET A 464 21.36 20.19 -8.58
CA MET A 464 21.57 19.11 -7.60
C MET A 464 23.03 19.02 -7.14
N LYS A 465 24.00 19.26 -8.03
CA LYS A 465 25.42 19.42 -7.66
C LYS A 465 25.62 20.53 -6.62
N ASN A 466 24.91 21.65 -6.75
CA ASN A 466 24.98 22.75 -5.78
C ASN A 466 24.34 22.38 -4.43
N VAL A 467 23.22 21.66 -4.45
CA VAL A 467 22.50 21.26 -3.21
C VAL A 467 23.30 20.21 -2.43
N PHE A 468 23.84 19.21 -3.13
CA PHE A 468 24.48 18.03 -2.51
C PHE A 468 26.01 18.06 -2.56
N GLY A 469 26.61 19.18 -2.97
CA GLY A 469 28.05 19.32 -3.15
C GLY A 469 28.91 19.17 -1.89
N SER A 470 28.30 19.11 -0.70
CA SER A 470 29.00 18.74 0.54
C SER A 470 29.47 17.28 0.55
N ASP A 471 28.85 16.41 -0.27
CA ASP A 471 29.33 15.06 -0.53
C ASP A 471 30.36 15.09 -1.67
N PRO A 472 31.65 14.85 -1.40
CA PRO A 472 32.70 14.93 -2.42
C PRO A 472 32.56 13.87 -3.51
N ASN A 473 31.81 12.78 -3.25
CA ASN A 473 31.61 11.68 -4.20
C ASN A 473 30.26 11.74 -4.92
N PHE A 474 29.40 12.74 -4.65
CA PHE A 474 28.06 12.81 -5.25
C PHE A 474 28.10 12.77 -6.78
N VAL A 475 28.92 13.63 -7.41
CA VAL A 475 29.03 13.69 -8.88
C VAL A 475 29.62 12.41 -9.45
N HIS A 476 30.60 11.83 -8.75
CA HIS A 476 31.24 10.59 -9.17
C HIS A 476 30.26 9.41 -9.14
N ARG A 477 29.48 9.27 -8.05
CA ARG A 477 28.41 8.27 -7.94
C ARG A 477 27.32 8.50 -8.98
N LEU A 478 26.88 9.74 -9.17
CA LEU A 478 25.84 10.08 -10.14
C LEU A 478 26.28 9.70 -11.57
N GLY A 479 27.50 10.05 -11.98
CA GLY A 479 28.04 9.66 -13.29
C GLY A 479 28.11 8.15 -13.49
N ALA A 480 28.55 7.41 -12.47
CA ALA A 480 28.67 5.95 -12.54
C ALA A 480 27.31 5.22 -12.56
N LEU A 481 26.31 5.72 -11.82
CA LEU A 481 25.03 5.02 -11.61
C LEU A 481 23.91 5.49 -12.53
N TYR A 482 24.01 6.67 -13.15
CA TYR A 482 22.96 7.19 -14.03
C TYR A 482 22.52 6.21 -15.13
N PRO A 483 23.44 5.52 -15.86
CA PRO A 483 23.03 4.51 -16.84
C PRO A 483 22.28 3.33 -16.22
N LEU A 484 22.62 2.94 -14.99
CA LEU A 484 21.91 1.85 -14.29
C LEU A 484 20.48 2.28 -13.91
N TYR A 485 20.28 3.52 -13.46
CA TYR A 485 18.93 4.05 -13.24
C TYR A 485 18.10 4.10 -14.53
N ALA A 486 18.71 4.42 -15.67
CA ALA A 486 18.02 4.39 -16.96
C ALA A 486 17.59 2.96 -17.35
N ILE A 487 18.45 1.96 -17.12
CA ILE A 487 18.08 0.55 -17.28
C ILE A 487 16.95 0.19 -16.31
N ARG A 488 17.04 0.58 -15.03
CA ARG A 488 15.99 0.34 -14.03
C ARG A 488 14.64 0.88 -14.49
N TRP A 489 14.56 2.12 -14.97
CA TRP A 489 13.32 2.71 -15.49
C TRP A 489 12.81 1.99 -16.73
N SER A 490 13.70 1.58 -17.65
CA SER A 490 13.31 0.78 -18.82
C SER A 490 12.60 -0.52 -18.42
N LEU A 491 13.00 -1.14 -17.31
CA LEU A 491 12.33 -2.34 -16.76
C LEU A 491 11.07 -2.00 -15.97
N ILE A 492 11.01 -0.86 -15.26
CA ILE A 492 9.82 -0.43 -14.52
C ILE A 492 8.63 -0.21 -15.46
N ILE A 493 8.84 0.44 -16.61
CA ILE A 493 7.75 0.67 -17.58
C ILE A 493 7.26 -0.62 -18.26
N LEU A 494 8.09 -1.66 -18.26
CA LEU A 494 7.71 -3.00 -18.74
C LEU A 494 6.89 -3.80 -17.72
N ASN A 495 6.61 -3.25 -16.54
CA ASN A 495 5.66 -3.87 -15.61
C ASN A 495 4.26 -4.07 -16.24
N GLU A 496 3.92 -3.40 -17.35
CA GLU A 496 2.70 -3.68 -18.14
C GLU A 496 2.66 -5.09 -18.76
N PHE A 497 3.77 -5.81 -18.79
CA PHE A 497 3.80 -7.22 -19.22
C PHE A 497 3.54 -8.18 -18.06
N ARG A 498 3.61 -7.70 -16.81
CA ARG A 498 3.49 -8.54 -15.62
C ARG A 498 2.03 -8.66 -15.17
N PRO A 499 1.43 -9.85 -15.15
CA PRO A 499 0.04 -10.04 -14.72
C PRO A 499 -0.22 -9.55 -13.29
N ASP A 500 0.74 -9.77 -12.38
CA ASP A 500 0.66 -9.34 -10.98
C ASP A 500 0.67 -7.81 -10.81
N LYS A 501 1.15 -7.06 -11.82
CA LYS A 501 1.19 -5.59 -11.80
C LYS A 501 0.02 -4.97 -12.54
N ILE A 502 -0.44 -5.59 -13.63
CA ILE A 502 -1.58 -5.11 -14.42
C ILE A 502 -2.87 -5.14 -13.58
N LYS A 503 -3.09 -6.19 -12.76
CA LYS A 503 -4.30 -6.31 -11.91
C LYS A 503 -4.52 -5.03 -11.10
N ASN A 504 -3.49 -4.54 -10.40
CA ASN A 504 -3.57 -3.34 -9.57
C ASN A 504 -3.92 -2.06 -10.36
N ARG A 505 -3.48 -1.94 -11.62
CA ARG A 505 -3.77 -0.76 -12.46
C ARG A 505 -5.16 -0.83 -13.11
N LEU A 506 -5.62 -2.02 -13.51
CA LEU A 506 -6.97 -2.21 -14.05
C LEU A 506 -8.07 -1.90 -13.01
N HIS A 507 -7.81 -2.13 -11.71
CA HIS A 507 -8.72 -1.70 -10.63
C HIS A 507 -8.75 -0.16 -10.45
N ALA A 508 -7.69 0.55 -10.82
CA ALA A 508 -7.60 2.01 -10.74
C ALA A 508 -8.18 2.72 -11.99
N GLN A 509 -8.18 2.06 -13.16
CA GLN A 509 -8.58 2.65 -14.45
C GLN A 509 -9.55 1.75 -15.22
N SER A 510 -10.84 2.08 -15.20
CA SER A 510 -11.94 1.35 -15.85
C SER A 510 -11.83 1.24 -17.38
N ARG A 511 -11.07 2.13 -18.05
CA ARG A 511 -10.91 2.16 -19.52
C ARG A 511 -9.77 1.30 -20.09
N MET A 512 -8.83 0.81 -19.26
CA MET A 512 -7.66 0.07 -19.78
C MET A 512 -7.97 -1.38 -20.23
N GLN A 513 -9.18 -1.90 -19.99
CA GLN A 513 -9.54 -3.26 -20.39
C GLN A 513 -9.56 -3.48 -21.91
N SER A 514 -9.70 -2.43 -22.73
CA SER A 514 -9.90 -2.60 -24.17
C SER A 514 -8.63 -2.63 -25.03
N ASP A 515 -7.42 -2.36 -24.50
CA ASP A 515 -6.18 -2.42 -25.33
C ASP A 515 -4.88 -2.61 -24.54
N VAL A 516 -4.81 -3.71 -23.77
CA VAL A 516 -3.59 -4.10 -23.01
C VAL A 516 -2.39 -4.27 -23.94
N ARG A 517 -2.60 -4.87 -25.12
CA ARG A 517 -1.49 -5.21 -26.04
C ARG A 517 -0.87 -3.96 -26.66
N SER A 518 -1.66 -2.98 -27.12
CA SER A 518 -1.05 -1.75 -27.66
C SER A 518 -0.30 -0.99 -26.58
N THR A 519 -0.81 -0.98 -25.34
CA THR A 519 -0.14 -0.37 -24.20
C THR A 519 1.21 -1.03 -23.95
N GLN A 520 1.25 -2.37 -23.89
CA GLN A 520 2.50 -3.14 -23.75
C GLN A 520 3.51 -2.81 -24.85
N MET A 521 3.07 -2.78 -26.12
CA MET A 521 3.95 -2.44 -27.24
C MET A 521 4.44 -0.99 -27.19
N ALA A 522 3.60 -0.05 -26.76
CA ALA A 522 3.99 1.34 -26.55
C ALA A 522 5.04 1.49 -25.45
N GLN A 523 4.90 0.76 -24.32
CA GLN A 523 5.91 0.76 -23.27
C GLN A 523 7.20 0.06 -23.70
N LEU A 524 7.12 -1.02 -24.47
CA LEU A 524 8.30 -1.69 -25.03
C LEU A 524 9.09 -0.75 -25.95
N LYS A 525 8.40 0.04 -26.78
CA LYS A 525 9.05 1.05 -27.62
C LYS A 525 9.76 2.12 -26.79
N LYS A 526 9.14 2.59 -25.71
CA LYS A 526 9.77 3.54 -24.78
C LYS A 526 10.99 2.93 -24.10
N ALA A 527 10.91 1.67 -23.65
CA ALA A 527 12.02 0.97 -23.00
C ALA A 527 13.22 0.83 -23.95
N LYS A 528 12.98 0.46 -25.22
CA LYS A 528 14.01 0.42 -26.26
C LYS A 528 14.72 1.76 -26.42
N LEU A 529 13.96 2.84 -26.53
CA LEU A 529 14.51 4.19 -26.68
C LEU A 529 15.37 4.60 -25.46
N MET A 530 14.98 4.21 -24.23
CA MET A 530 15.80 4.47 -23.04
C MET A 530 17.13 3.72 -23.10
N ILE A 531 17.13 2.45 -23.54
CA ILE A 531 18.34 1.64 -23.68
C ILE A 531 19.27 2.16 -24.79
N GLU A 532 18.71 2.60 -25.92
CA GLU A 532 19.47 3.21 -27.02
C GLU A 532 20.17 4.50 -26.61
N ASN A 533 19.60 5.26 -25.67
CA ASN A 533 20.11 6.54 -25.21
C ASN A 533 20.96 6.47 -23.92
N LEU A 534 21.37 5.28 -23.46
CA LEU A 534 22.13 5.11 -22.21
C LEU A 534 23.44 5.90 -22.15
N ASP A 535 24.06 6.11 -23.30
CA ASP A 535 25.36 6.77 -23.42
C ASP A 535 25.24 8.31 -23.58
N ARG A 536 24.02 8.85 -23.52
CA ARG A 536 23.77 10.29 -23.64
C ARG A 536 24.24 11.02 -22.39
N SER A 537 25.19 11.94 -22.55
CA SER A 537 25.71 12.73 -21.43
C SER A 537 24.77 13.88 -21.04
N ILE A 538 24.54 14.01 -19.73
CA ILE A 538 23.80 15.10 -19.08
C ILE A 538 24.65 15.85 -18.03
N PHE A 539 25.97 15.59 -18.04
CA PHE A 539 26.91 16.02 -17.00
C PHE A 539 27.78 17.20 -17.38
#